data_AF-A0A1I3FKR1-F1
#
_entry.id   AF-A0A1I3FKR1-F1
#
_cell.length_a   1.000
_cell.length_b   1.000
_cell.length_c   1.000
_cell.angle_alpha   90.00
_cell.angle_beta   90.00
_cell.angle_gamma   90.00
#
_symmetry.space_group_name_H-M   'P 1'
#
loop_
_entity.id
_entity.type
_entity.pdbx_description
1 polymer ?
#
loop_
_entity_poly.entity_id
_entity_poly.type
_entity_poly.pdbx_seq_one_letter_code
_entity_poly.pdbx_strand_id
1 'polypeptide(L)' 'MRGTVRVLVDGVKVASGTLSNGQVVLRLRGLKPGRQVIKVVYGGEARVLAQSVVRRVTVRR' A
#
# COMPACT_ATOMS: atom_id res chain seq x y z
N MET A 1 -11.03 -0.01 15.52
CA MET A 1 -10.49 0.84 14.42
C MET A 1 -10.62 0.05 13.14
N ARG A 2 -11.18 0.65 12.08
CA ARG A 2 -11.43 -0.02 10.79
C ARG A 2 -10.95 0.90 9.67
N GLY A 3 -9.68 1.24 9.68
CA GLY A 3 -9.12 2.06 8.62
C GLY A 3 -8.70 1.22 7.41
N THR A 4 -8.77 1.80 6.23
CA THR A 4 -8.43 1.14 4.97
C THR A 4 -7.07 1.59 4.48
N VAL A 5 -6.29 0.62 3.99
CA VAL A 5 -5.02 0.83 3.32
C VAL A 5 -5.17 0.50 1.84
N ARG A 6 -4.58 1.33 0.99
CA ARG A 6 -4.45 1.09 -0.46
C ARG A 6 -2.98 1.16 -0.87
N VAL A 7 -2.60 0.33 -1.82
CA VAL A 7 -1.24 0.27 -2.36
C VAL A 7 -1.27 0.69 -3.81
N LEU A 8 -0.39 1.62 -4.16
CA LEU A 8 -0.14 2.06 -5.51
C LEU A 8 1.26 1.59 -5.93
N VAL A 9 1.37 1.10 -7.16
CA VAL A 9 2.63 0.78 -7.81
C VAL A 9 2.74 1.67 -9.02
N ASP A 10 3.79 2.49 -9.08
CA ASP A 10 4.04 3.49 -10.12
C ASP A 10 2.83 4.40 -10.37
N GLY A 11 2.11 4.74 -9.29
CA GLY A 11 0.91 5.58 -9.33
C GLY A 11 -0.41 4.85 -9.59
N VAL A 12 -0.38 3.56 -9.93
CA VAL A 12 -1.59 2.76 -10.19
C VAL A 12 -2.00 1.98 -8.95
N LYS A 13 -3.26 2.07 -8.51
CA LYS A 13 -3.78 1.26 -7.40
C LYS A 13 -3.79 -0.21 -7.79
N VAL A 14 -3.07 -1.04 -7.03
CA VAL A 14 -2.94 -2.48 -7.28
C VAL A 14 -3.55 -3.35 -6.18
N ALA A 15 -3.73 -2.80 -4.98
CA ALA A 15 -4.32 -3.52 -3.86
C ALA A 15 -5.01 -2.57 -2.87
N SER A 16 -5.94 -3.12 -2.10
CA SER A 16 -6.48 -2.50 -0.89
C SER A 16 -6.90 -3.54 0.12
N GLY A 17 -6.93 -3.16 1.40
CA GLY A 17 -7.46 -3.99 2.45
C GLY A 17 -7.75 -3.17 3.71
N THR A 18 -8.48 -3.79 4.62
CA THR A 18 -8.87 -3.19 5.89
C THR A 18 -7.89 -3.62 6.97
N LEU A 19 -7.53 -2.69 7.84
CA LEU A 19 -6.73 -3.01 9.03
C LEU A 19 -7.55 -3.87 9.99
N SER A 20 -6.91 -4.91 10.50
CA SER A 20 -7.36 -5.67 11.65
C SER A 20 -6.28 -5.56 12.72
N ASN A 21 -6.64 -5.06 13.91
CA ASN A 21 -5.70 -4.82 15.01
C ASN A 21 -4.46 -4.00 14.61
N GLY A 22 -4.67 -2.96 13.78
CA GLY A 22 -3.61 -2.06 13.32
C GLY A 22 -2.72 -2.62 12.19
N GLN A 23 -3.01 -3.81 11.68
CA GLN A 23 -2.20 -4.46 10.65
C GLN A 23 -3.04 -4.94 9.48
N VAL A 24 -2.43 -5.00 8.29
CA VAL A 24 -2.99 -5.62 7.09
C VAL A 24 -1.86 -6.17 6.24
N VAL A 25 -2.03 -7.38 5.72
CA VAL A 25 -1.08 -8.02 4.81
C VAL A 25 -1.69 -8.02 3.42
N LEU A 26 -1.03 -7.34 2.47
CA LEU A 26 -1.47 -7.25 1.07
C LEU A 26 -0.45 -7.94 0.18
N ARG A 27 -0.90 -8.92 -0.60
CA ARG A 27 -0.07 -9.61 -1.59
C ARG A 27 -0.17 -8.89 -2.93
N LEU A 28 0.95 -8.41 -3.44
CA LEU A 28 1.05 -7.80 -4.77
C LEU A 28 1.46 -8.87 -5.78
N ARG A 29 0.78 -8.93 -6.94
CA ARG A 29 1.07 -9.87 -8.03
C ARG A 29 1.33 -9.10 -9.32
N GLY A 30 2.05 -9.71 -10.25
CA GLY A 30 2.28 -9.14 -11.59
C GLY A 30 3.15 -7.88 -11.59
N LEU A 31 4.02 -7.70 -10.59
CA LEU A 31 4.99 -6.61 -10.60
C LEU A 31 6.00 -6.83 -11.72
N LYS A 32 6.24 -5.79 -12.52
CA LYS A 32 7.21 -5.85 -13.62
C LYS A 32 8.62 -5.92 -13.03
N PRO A 33 9.54 -6.71 -13.64
CA PRO A 33 10.96 -6.66 -13.28
C PRO A 33 11.52 -5.25 -13.43
N GLY A 34 12.45 -4.88 -12.55
CA GLY A 34 13.05 -3.56 -12.52
C GLY A 34 12.61 -2.74 -11.30
N ARG A 35 12.88 -1.43 -11.35
CA ARG A 35 12.63 -0.52 -10.24
C ARG A 35 11.17 -0.07 -10.24
N GLN A 36 10.44 -0.49 -9.21
CA GLN A 36 9.06 -0.11 -8.95
C GLN A 36 8.97 0.90 -7.79
N VAL A 37 8.07 1.88 -7.89
CA VAL A 37 7.73 2.80 -6.80
C VAL A 37 6.45 2.33 -6.13
N ILE A 38 6.55 1.87 -4.89
CA ILE A 38 5.42 1.42 -4.08
C ILE A 38 5.01 2.53 -3.12
N LYS A 39 3.78 3.02 -3.24
CA LYS A 39 3.18 3.96 -2.30
C LYS A 39 2.06 3.27 -1.54
N VAL A 40 2.17 3.22 -0.21
CA VAL A 40 1.13 2.70 0.67
C VAL A 40 0.42 3.90 1.29
N VAL A 41 -0.91 3.91 1.22
CA VAL A 41 -1.74 5.02 1.70
C VAL A 41 -2.77 4.49 2.69
N TYR A 42 -2.72 5.00 3.90
CA TYR A 42 -3.78 4.92 4.89
C TYR A 42 -4.72 6.11 4.69
N GLY A 43 -6.02 5.83 4.51
CA GLY A 43 -7.02 6.85 4.17
C GLY A 43 -7.38 7.83 5.29
N GLY A 44 -6.95 7.56 6.53
CA GLY A 44 -7.44 8.26 7.71
C GLY A 44 -8.77 7.69 8.21
N GLU A 45 -9.10 7.98 9.46
CA GLU A 45 -10.41 7.79 10.07
C GLU A 45 -10.67 8.91 11.09
N ALA A 46 -11.85 8.97 11.70
CA ALA A 46 -12.27 10.09 12.57
C ALA A 46 -11.28 10.49 13.69
N ARG A 47 -10.41 9.56 14.12
CA ARG A 47 -9.42 9.77 15.19
C ARG A 47 -7.97 9.74 14.72
N VAL A 48 -7.71 9.42 13.44
CA VAL A 48 -6.36 9.23 12.92
C VAL A 48 -6.26 9.85 11.54
N LEU A 49 -5.32 10.76 11.35
CA LEU A 49 -5.11 11.42 10.06
C LEU A 49 -4.66 10.43 8.98
N ALA A 50 -4.95 10.78 7.72
CA ALA A 50 -4.41 10.05 6.58
C ALA A 50 -2.89 10.14 6.56
N GLN A 51 -2.23 9.05 6.16
CA GLN A 51 -0.78 9.01 6.05
C GLN A 51 -0.37 8.14 4.87
N SER A 52 0.79 8.43 4.29
CA SER A 52 1.35 7.58 3.25
C SER A 52 2.85 7.41 3.41
N VAL A 53 3.35 6.27 2.93
CA VAL A 53 4.77 5.98 2.82
C VAL A 53 5.09 5.57 1.39
N VAL A 54 6.25 5.98 0.91
CA VAL A 54 6.75 5.64 -0.42
C VAL A 54 8.03 4.83 -0.26
N ARG A 55 8.13 3.72 -0.98
CA ARG A 55 9.29 2.86 -1.01
C ARG A 55 9.62 2.49 -2.45
N ARG A 56 10.91 2.56 -2.79
CA ARG A 56 11.41 2.04 -4.07
C ARG A 56 11.84 0.59 -3.85
N VAL A 57 11.41 -0.30 -4.73
CA VAL A 57 11.72 -1.73 -4.67
C VAL A 57 12.21 -2.18 -6.04
N THR A 58 13.28 -2.96 -6.08
CA THR A 58 13.73 -3.60 -7.32
C THR A 58 13.20 -5.01 -7.36
N VAL A 59 12.31 -5.29 -8.32
CA VAL A 59 11.80 -6.62 -8.59
C VAL A 59 12.79 -7.34 -9.49
N ARG A 60 13.38 -8.41 -8.98
CA ARG A 60 14.25 -9.29 -9.77
C ARG A 60 13.40 -10.33 -10.49
N ARG A 61 13.86 -10.78 -11.66
CA ARG A 61 13.30 -11.97 -12.33
C ARG A 61 13.71 -13.23 -11.58
#